data_AF-A0A1I1VFB2-F1
#
_entry.id   AF-A0A1I1VFB2-F1
#
_cell.length_a   1.000
_cell.length_b   1.000
_cell.length_c   1.000
_cell.angle_alpha   90.00
_cell.angle_beta   90.00
_cell.angle_gamma   90.00
#
_symmetry.space_group_name_H-M   'P 1'
#
loop_
_entity.id
_entity.type
_entity.pdbx_description
1 polymer ?
#
loop_
_entity_poly.entity_id
_entity_poly.type
_entity_poly.pdbx_seq_one_letter_code
_entity_poly.pdbx_strand_id
1 'polypeptide(L)'
;MTRNNFLHQLDAELKGIPSLERADILHDYEEHFVFGLEEGKSEEEIAAALGSPAHIAKELLAGYHVKKASASSSAGSIIRAAWAVIGLSFFNLVIVLGPAVGVAGVIFAGWAVSLAFLGSPLLVIVDAFFHPDTFILFDLFFSLGMCGIGILIGMGMWYVTKLAKKASISYLKYNVALVKGGLKHDN
;
A
#
# COMPACT_ATOMS: atom_id res chain seq x y z
N MET A 1 51.69 -7.65 -23.81
CA MET A 1 51.44 -6.21 -24.08
C MET A 1 52.17 -5.42 -23.02
N THR A 2 52.65 -4.21 -23.34
CA THR A 2 53.36 -3.37 -22.36
C THR A 2 52.38 -2.71 -21.39
N ARG A 3 52.89 -2.32 -20.22
CA ARG A 3 52.16 -1.62 -19.16
C ARG A 3 51.41 -0.39 -19.69
N ASN A 4 52.12 0.44 -20.47
CA ASN A 4 51.57 1.69 -20.98
C ASN A 4 50.40 1.46 -21.96
N ASN A 5 50.49 0.42 -22.79
CA ASN A 5 49.42 0.04 -23.70
C ASN A 5 48.20 -0.51 -22.96
N PHE A 6 48.42 -1.32 -21.91
CA PHE A 6 47.35 -1.86 -21.07
C PHE A 6 46.54 -0.73 -20.42
N LEU A 7 47.24 0.21 -19.75
CA LEU A 7 46.59 1.31 -19.02
C LEU A 7 45.89 2.29 -19.96
N HIS A 8 46.48 2.60 -21.11
CA HIS A 8 45.85 3.46 -22.11
C HIS A 8 44.56 2.83 -22.66
N GLN A 9 44.56 1.52 -22.91
CA GLN A 9 43.37 0.81 -23.37
C GLN A 9 42.30 0.75 -22.26
N LEU A 10 42.69 0.52 -21.02
CA LEU A 10 41.79 0.52 -19.87
C LEU A 10 41.13 1.90 -19.65
N ASP A 11 41.90 3.00 -19.71
CA ASP A 11 41.36 4.37 -19.58
C ASP A 11 40.34 4.70 -20.68
N ALA A 12 40.64 4.30 -21.92
CA ALA A 12 39.75 4.53 -23.06
C ALA A 12 38.39 3.83 -22.89
N GLU A 13 38.38 2.63 -22.33
CA GLU A 13 37.18 1.83 -22.08
C GLU A 13 36.41 2.31 -20.82
N LEU A 14 37.09 2.89 -19.84
CA LEU A 14 36.50 3.38 -18.58
C LEU A 14 35.87 4.79 -18.67
N LYS A 15 35.70 5.37 -19.86
CA LYS A 15 35.11 6.72 -20.05
C LYS A 15 33.70 6.90 -19.44
N GLY A 16 32.97 5.81 -19.17
CA GLY A 16 31.68 5.83 -18.48
C GLY A 16 31.75 6.10 -16.97
N ILE A 17 32.95 6.03 -16.37
CA ILE A 17 33.22 6.32 -14.96
C ILE A 17 33.78 7.75 -14.84
N PRO A 18 33.41 8.54 -13.79
CA PRO A 18 33.95 9.87 -13.55
C PRO A 18 35.48 9.88 -13.48
N SER A 19 36.11 10.98 -13.92
CA SER A 19 37.57 11.06 -14.06
C SER A 19 38.36 10.81 -12.77
N LEU A 20 37.79 11.18 -11.61
CA LEU A 20 38.42 10.95 -10.30
C LEU A 20 38.50 9.45 -9.97
N GLU A 21 37.36 8.75 -9.97
CA GLU A 21 37.31 7.30 -9.74
C GLU A 21 38.10 6.52 -10.80
N ARG A 22 38.08 6.98 -12.05
CA ARG A 22 38.88 6.37 -13.12
C ARG A 22 40.39 6.50 -12.86
N ALA A 23 40.85 7.65 -12.35
CA ALA A 23 42.26 7.84 -12.01
C ALA A 23 42.69 6.90 -10.88
N ASP A 24 41.86 6.71 -9.87
CA ASP A 24 42.11 5.77 -8.77
C ASP A 24 42.23 4.33 -9.29
N ILE A 25 41.28 3.89 -10.15
CA ILE A 25 41.35 2.55 -10.77
C ILE A 25 42.64 2.36 -11.57
N LEU A 26 43.03 3.34 -12.39
CA LEU A 26 44.25 3.25 -13.18
C LEU A 26 45.50 3.18 -12.31
N HIS A 27 45.49 3.88 -11.17
CA HIS A 27 46.57 3.84 -10.19
C HIS A 27 46.72 2.45 -9.56
N ASP A 28 45.61 1.81 -9.18
CA ASP A 28 45.62 0.44 -8.62
C ASP A 28 46.26 -0.56 -9.61
N TYR A 29 45.93 -0.46 -10.90
CA TYR A 29 46.55 -1.31 -11.92
C TYR A 29 48.01 -0.94 -12.18
N GLU A 30 48.39 0.34 -12.11
CA GLU A 30 49.79 0.78 -12.18
C GLU A 30 50.63 0.18 -11.06
N GLU A 31 50.14 0.21 -9.81
CA GLU A 31 50.79 -0.45 -8.67
C GLU A 31 50.92 -1.96 -8.90
N HIS A 32 49.89 -2.59 -9.47
CA HIS A 32 49.91 -4.03 -9.75
C HIS A 32 51.01 -4.43 -10.75
N PHE A 33 51.31 -3.56 -11.72
CA PHE A 33 52.46 -3.74 -12.63
C PHE A 33 53.79 -3.52 -11.91
N VAL A 34 53.88 -2.54 -11.01
CA VAL A 34 55.10 -2.27 -10.24
C VAL A 34 55.47 -3.49 -9.37
N PHE A 35 54.51 -4.04 -8.62
CA PHE A 35 54.76 -5.23 -7.79
C PHE A 35 55.18 -6.45 -8.62
N GLY A 36 54.54 -6.67 -9.78
CA GLY A 36 54.91 -7.77 -10.66
C GLY A 36 56.35 -7.65 -11.19
N LEU A 37 56.80 -6.43 -11.48
CA LEU A 37 58.19 -6.16 -11.90
C LEU A 37 59.18 -6.42 -10.76
N GLU A 38 58.84 -6.06 -9.52
CA GLU A 38 59.66 -6.34 -8.33
C GLU A 38 59.80 -7.84 -8.05
N GLU A 39 58.78 -8.63 -8.38
CA GLU A 39 58.82 -10.09 -8.33
C GLU A 39 59.61 -10.73 -9.49
N GLY A 40 60.18 -9.91 -10.39
CA GLY A 40 60.98 -10.37 -11.53
C GLY A 40 60.17 -10.84 -12.74
N LYS A 41 58.86 -10.55 -12.80
CA LYS A 41 58.02 -10.85 -13.98
C LYS A 41 58.19 -9.77 -15.04
N SER A 42 58.03 -10.14 -16.31
CA SER A 42 57.95 -9.18 -17.41
C SER A 42 56.59 -8.48 -17.47
N GLU A 43 56.53 -7.30 -18.09
CA GLU A 43 55.26 -6.59 -18.30
C GLU A 43 54.24 -7.44 -19.08
N GLU A 44 54.71 -8.22 -20.05
CA GLU A 44 53.89 -9.10 -20.86
C GLU A 44 53.22 -10.20 -20.04
N GLU A 45 53.96 -10.81 -19.10
CA GLU A 45 53.44 -11.83 -18.19
C GLU A 45 52.41 -11.27 -17.23
N ILE A 46 52.66 -10.07 -16.68
CA ILE A 46 51.72 -9.39 -15.80
C ILE A 46 50.44 -9.06 -16.56
N ALA A 47 50.53 -8.49 -17.75
CA ALA A 47 49.36 -8.17 -18.56
C ALA A 47 48.59 -9.42 -19.00
N ALA A 48 49.28 -10.52 -19.30
CA ALA A 48 48.63 -11.80 -19.60
C ALA A 48 47.89 -12.38 -18.39
N ALA A 49 48.45 -12.22 -17.18
CA ALA A 49 47.81 -12.64 -15.93
C ALA A 49 46.60 -11.78 -15.56
N LEU A 50 46.66 -10.47 -15.80
CA LEU A 50 45.54 -9.54 -15.58
C LEU A 50 44.40 -9.76 -16.60
N GLY A 51 44.71 -10.22 -17.81
CA GLY A 51 43.73 -10.49 -18.86
C GLY A 51 43.50 -9.28 -19.77
N SER A 52 42.30 -9.19 -20.36
CA SER A 52 42.03 -8.13 -21.35
C SER A 52 41.48 -6.85 -20.69
N PRO A 53 42.07 -5.66 -20.98
CA PRO A 53 41.57 -4.37 -20.48
C PRO A 53 40.08 -4.13 -20.76
N ALA A 54 39.60 -4.56 -21.94
CA ALA A 54 38.20 -4.42 -22.32
C ALA A 54 37.24 -5.25 -21.45
N HIS A 55 37.64 -6.46 -21.04
CA HIS A 55 36.83 -7.29 -20.15
C HIS A 55 36.76 -6.69 -18.74
N ILE A 56 37.90 -6.25 -18.22
CA ILE A 56 38.02 -5.57 -16.92
C ILE A 56 37.13 -4.31 -16.90
N ALA A 57 37.26 -3.46 -17.93
CA ALA A 57 36.45 -2.25 -18.04
C ALA A 57 34.95 -2.55 -18.06
N LYS A 58 34.54 -3.60 -18.79
CA LYS A 58 33.14 -4.03 -18.87
C LYS A 58 32.59 -4.45 -17.50
N GLU A 59 33.39 -5.17 -16.70
CA GLU A 59 33.01 -5.58 -15.35
C GLU A 59 32.89 -4.38 -14.40
N LEU A 60 33.89 -3.49 -14.42
CA LEU A 60 33.91 -2.28 -13.60
C LEU A 60 32.74 -1.35 -13.93
N LEU A 61 32.44 -1.14 -15.21
CA LEU A 61 31.29 -0.35 -15.66
C LEU A 61 29.97 -0.96 -15.22
N ALA A 62 29.82 -2.29 -15.34
CA ALA A 62 28.63 -2.99 -14.87
C ALA A 62 28.43 -2.78 -13.36
N GLY A 63 29.49 -2.96 -12.56
CA GLY A 63 29.47 -2.71 -11.11
C GLY A 63 29.11 -1.26 -10.77
N TYR A 64 29.71 -0.29 -11.45
CA TYR A 64 29.43 1.13 -11.28
C TYR A 64 27.95 1.48 -11.57
N HIS A 65 27.40 0.96 -12.67
CA HIS A 65 26.00 1.19 -13.02
C HIS A 65 25.03 0.55 -12.04
N VAL A 66 25.30 -0.66 -11.54
CA VAL A 66 24.48 -1.32 -10.50
C VAL A 66 24.51 -0.54 -9.19
N LYS A 67 25.70 -0.06 -8.78
CA LYS A 67 25.86 0.77 -7.57
C LYS A 67 25.13 2.11 -7.70
N LYS A 68 25.16 2.74 -8.88
CA LYS A 68 24.43 3.98 -9.15
C LYS A 68 22.92 3.78 -9.21
N ALA A 69 22.46 2.68 -9.80
CA ALA A 69 21.04 2.32 -9.85
C ALA A 69 20.49 2.03 -8.44
N SER A 70 21.23 1.33 -7.59
CA SER A 70 20.87 1.09 -6.18
C SER A 70 20.98 2.34 -5.30
N ALA A 71 21.86 3.29 -5.62
CA ALA A 71 21.86 4.60 -4.96
C ALA A 71 20.64 5.47 -5.34
N SER A 72 20.02 5.24 -6.50
CA SER A 72 18.81 5.96 -6.94
C SER A 72 17.54 5.54 -6.17
N SER A 73 17.55 4.40 -5.46
CA SER A 73 16.66 4.13 -4.32
C SER A 73 17.10 4.89 -3.07
N SER A 74 17.33 6.20 -3.19
CA SER A 74 17.81 7.02 -2.09
C SER A 74 16.82 6.99 -0.92
N ALA A 75 17.29 7.07 0.33
CA ALA A 75 16.43 7.07 1.51
C ALA A 75 15.25 8.06 1.41
N GLY A 76 15.42 9.17 0.70
CA GLY A 76 14.36 10.13 0.41
C GLY A 76 13.23 9.59 -0.49
N SER A 77 13.51 8.74 -1.48
CA SER A 77 12.45 8.11 -2.29
C SER A 77 11.66 7.08 -1.48
N ILE A 78 12.33 6.32 -0.61
CA ILE A 78 11.70 5.37 0.31
C ILE A 78 10.81 6.10 1.33
N ILE A 79 11.29 7.18 1.94
CA ILE A 79 10.52 7.98 2.90
C ILE A 79 9.28 8.60 2.23
N ARG A 80 9.41 9.15 1.01
CA ARG A 80 8.25 9.67 0.26
C ARG A 80 7.24 8.57 -0.06
N ALA A 81 7.69 7.38 -0.46
CA ALA A 81 6.81 6.25 -0.69
C ALA A 81 6.10 5.80 0.59
N ALA A 82 6.81 5.76 1.73
CA ALA A 82 6.22 5.44 3.03
C ALA A 82 5.13 6.45 3.42
N TRP A 83 5.37 7.76 3.28
CA TRP A 83 4.37 8.79 3.52
C TRP A 83 3.16 8.68 2.58
N ALA A 84 3.38 8.36 1.31
CA ALA A 84 2.29 8.15 0.36
C ALA A 84 1.42 6.94 0.75
N VAL A 85 2.03 5.83 1.17
CA VAL A 85 1.31 4.64 1.62
C VAL A 85 0.52 4.93 2.90
N ILE A 86 1.14 5.57 3.90
CA ILE A 86 0.47 5.96 5.14
C ILE A 86 -0.71 6.88 4.83
N GLY A 87 -0.48 7.93 4.01
CA GLY A 87 -1.52 8.86 3.60
C GLY A 87 -2.67 8.17 2.86
N LEU A 88 -2.36 7.24 1.96
CA LEU A 88 -3.36 6.46 1.23
C LEU A 88 -4.16 5.55 2.17
N SER A 89 -3.53 4.93 3.16
CA SER A 89 -4.21 4.11 4.17
C SER A 89 -5.18 4.95 5.03
N PHE A 90 -4.73 6.11 5.51
CA PHE A 90 -5.59 7.03 6.27
C PHE A 90 -6.73 7.61 5.41
N PHE A 91 -6.44 7.98 4.17
CA PHE A 91 -7.44 8.45 3.22
C PHE A 91 -8.51 7.38 2.96
N ASN A 92 -8.11 6.13 2.74
CA ASN A 92 -9.04 5.01 2.58
C ASN A 92 -9.91 4.81 3.83
N LEU A 93 -9.32 4.90 5.03
CA LEU A 93 -10.06 4.80 6.28
C LEU A 93 -11.16 5.87 6.35
N VAL A 94 -10.84 7.14 6.14
CA VAL A 94 -11.85 8.20 6.25
C VAL A 94 -12.91 8.09 5.16
N ILE A 95 -12.51 7.87 3.91
CA ILE A 95 -13.42 7.93 2.75
C ILE A 95 -14.26 6.65 2.60
N VAL A 96 -13.74 5.48 2.99
CA VAL A 96 -14.45 4.20 2.85
C VAL A 96 -15.08 3.78 4.18
N LEU A 97 -14.29 3.73 5.25
CA LEU A 97 -14.79 3.27 6.56
C LEU A 97 -15.76 4.28 7.18
N GLY A 98 -15.49 5.59 7.05
CA GLY A 98 -16.35 6.64 7.60
C GLY A 98 -17.82 6.52 7.14
N PRO A 99 -18.10 6.56 5.83
CA PRO A 99 -19.45 6.35 5.31
C PRO A 99 -20.03 4.97 5.66
N ALA A 100 -19.21 3.91 5.66
CA ALA A 100 -19.68 2.57 6.03
C ALA A 100 -20.17 2.50 7.48
N VAL A 101 -19.42 3.10 8.41
CA VAL A 101 -19.82 3.22 9.83
C VAL A 101 -21.06 4.10 9.96
N GLY A 102 -21.14 5.22 9.22
CA GLY A 102 -22.33 6.08 9.20
C GLY A 102 -23.59 5.32 8.78
N VAL A 103 -23.53 4.56 7.68
CA VAL A 103 -24.63 3.73 7.21
C VAL A 103 -24.99 2.64 8.22
N ALA A 104 -23.99 1.96 8.79
CA ALA A 104 -24.21 0.95 9.83
C ALA A 104 -24.90 1.55 11.07
N GLY A 105 -24.50 2.75 11.49
CA GLY A 105 -25.10 3.49 12.59
C GLY A 105 -26.57 3.85 12.33
N VAL A 106 -26.89 4.34 11.12
CA VAL A 106 -28.28 4.61 10.73
C VAL A 106 -29.12 3.33 10.75
N ILE A 107 -28.57 2.21 10.25
CA ILE A 107 -29.27 0.92 10.28
C ILE A 107 -29.53 0.46 11.71
N PHE A 108 -28.51 0.53 12.55
CA PHE A 108 -28.62 0.17 13.97
C PHE A 108 -29.66 1.03 14.69
N ALA A 109 -29.59 2.35 14.54
CA ALA A 109 -30.54 3.28 15.16
C ALA A 109 -31.98 3.03 14.68
N GLY A 110 -32.17 2.81 13.36
CA GLY A 110 -33.49 2.51 12.81
C GLY A 110 -34.11 1.24 13.38
N TRP A 111 -33.32 0.17 13.51
CA TRP A 111 -33.78 -1.06 14.16
C TRP A 111 -34.03 -0.88 15.66
N ALA A 112 -33.17 -0.14 16.37
CA ALA A 112 -33.36 0.15 17.79
C ALA A 112 -34.67 0.92 18.04
N VAL A 113 -34.98 1.93 17.23
CA VAL A 113 -36.25 2.67 17.31
C VAL A 113 -37.44 1.76 17.02
N SER A 114 -37.37 0.95 15.96
CA SER A 114 -38.43 -0.01 15.63
C SER A 114 -38.72 -0.97 16.79
N LEU A 115 -37.68 -1.56 17.38
CA LEU A 115 -37.81 -2.49 18.51
C LEU A 115 -38.33 -1.81 19.78
N ALA A 116 -37.83 -0.60 20.08
CA ALA A 116 -38.31 0.18 21.23
C ALA A 116 -39.81 0.47 21.12
N PHE A 117 -40.26 0.84 19.92
CA PHE A 117 -41.67 1.14 19.67
C PHE A 117 -42.53 -0.13 19.67
N LEU A 118 -42.03 -1.23 19.13
CA LEU A 118 -42.69 -2.53 19.17
C LEU A 118 -42.95 -3.00 20.61
N GLY A 119 -42.01 -2.72 21.52
CA GLY A 119 -42.14 -3.03 22.95
C GLY A 119 -43.03 -2.06 23.75
N SER A 120 -43.51 -0.97 23.16
CA SER A 120 -44.25 0.07 23.90
C SER A 120 -45.53 -0.42 24.61
N PRO A 121 -46.34 -1.37 24.07
CA PRO A 121 -47.51 -1.86 24.80
C PRO A 121 -47.14 -2.67 26.04
N LEU A 122 -45.99 -3.36 26.02
CA LEU A 122 -45.51 -4.11 27.19
C LEU A 122 -45.19 -3.17 28.35
N LEU A 123 -44.65 -1.98 28.06
CA LEU A 123 -44.37 -0.98 29.09
C LEU A 123 -45.65 -0.50 29.77
N VAL A 124 -46.73 -0.31 29.02
CA VAL A 124 -48.04 0.06 29.60
C VAL A 124 -48.60 -1.05 30.48
N ILE A 125 -48.45 -2.32 30.07
CA ILE A 125 -48.89 -3.47 30.89
C ILE A 125 -48.08 -3.54 32.20
N VAL A 126 -46.77 -3.32 32.12
CA VAL A 126 -45.89 -3.29 33.30
C VAL A 126 -46.30 -2.14 34.22
N ASP A 127 -46.51 -0.94 33.69
CA ASP A 127 -46.91 0.22 34.50
C ASP A 127 -48.27 0.01 35.16
N ALA A 128 -49.26 -0.52 34.45
CA ALA A 128 -50.58 -0.83 34.99
C ALA A 128 -50.54 -1.85 36.15
N PHE A 129 -49.52 -2.71 36.20
CA PHE A 129 -49.35 -3.68 37.29
C PHE A 129 -48.74 -3.05 38.55
N PHE A 130 -47.76 -2.15 38.40
CA PHE A 130 -47.08 -1.51 39.52
C PHE A 130 -47.80 -0.25 40.03
N HIS A 131 -48.50 0.46 39.15
CA HIS A 131 -49.25 1.68 39.43
C HIS A 131 -50.68 1.58 38.87
N PRO A 132 -51.55 0.76 39.47
CA PRO A 132 -52.90 0.52 38.94
C PRO A 132 -53.78 1.77 38.94
N ASP A 133 -53.56 2.71 39.86
CA ASP A 133 -54.35 3.95 39.97
C ASP A 133 -54.02 4.98 38.87
N THR A 134 -52.90 4.81 38.15
CA THR A 134 -52.46 5.73 37.09
C THR A 134 -52.82 5.25 35.69
N PHE A 135 -53.53 4.13 35.55
CA PHE A 135 -53.90 3.60 34.25
C PHE A 135 -54.84 4.55 33.48
N ILE A 136 -54.38 5.03 32.34
CA ILE A 136 -55.15 5.89 31.44
C ILE A 136 -55.36 5.15 30.11
N LEU A 137 -56.63 4.98 29.70
CA LEU A 137 -56.98 4.31 28.44
C LEU A 137 -56.28 4.95 27.22
N PHE A 138 -56.07 6.26 27.25
CA PHE A 138 -55.30 6.98 26.23
C PHE A 138 -53.86 6.45 26.09
N ASP A 139 -53.16 6.12 27.18
CA ASP A 139 -51.79 5.60 27.14
C ASP A 139 -51.72 4.24 26.46
N LEU A 140 -52.73 3.39 26.70
CA LEU A 140 -52.87 2.11 26.00
C LEU A 140 -53.01 2.32 24.49
N PHE A 141 -53.95 3.17 24.05
CA PHE A 141 -54.14 3.45 22.62
C PHE A 141 -52.90 4.10 21.99
N PHE A 142 -52.25 5.01 22.71
CA PHE A 142 -51.02 5.66 22.26
C PHE A 142 -49.89 4.64 22.07
N SER A 143 -49.71 3.73 23.03
CA SER A 143 -48.71 2.65 22.92
C SER A 143 -49.00 1.69 21.75
N LEU A 144 -50.25 1.34 21.50
CA LEU A 144 -50.62 0.54 20.32
C LEU A 144 -50.29 1.29 19.01
N GLY A 145 -50.55 2.59 18.96
CA GLY A 145 -50.16 3.44 17.83
C GLY A 145 -48.65 3.44 17.60
N MET A 146 -47.86 3.63 18.66
CA MET A 146 -46.40 3.57 18.62
C MET A 146 -45.90 2.20 18.16
N CYS A 147 -46.49 1.12 18.66
CA CYS A 147 -46.22 -0.25 18.19
C CYS A 147 -46.45 -0.41 16.69
N GLY A 148 -47.58 0.09 16.18
CA GLY A 148 -47.88 0.10 14.75
C GLY A 148 -46.83 0.85 13.93
N ILE A 149 -46.39 2.02 14.39
CA ILE A 149 -45.30 2.78 13.76
C ILE A 149 -43.99 1.98 13.81
N GLY A 150 -43.69 1.33 14.94
CA GLY A 150 -42.52 0.46 15.11
C GLY A 150 -42.46 -0.67 14.08
N ILE A 151 -43.60 -1.32 13.79
CA ILE A 151 -43.72 -2.34 12.75
C ILE A 151 -43.44 -1.74 11.36
N LEU A 152 -44.02 -0.58 11.03
CA LEU A 152 -43.81 0.09 9.74
C LEU A 152 -42.33 0.49 9.55
N ILE A 153 -41.69 1.01 10.59
CA ILE A 153 -40.25 1.32 10.59
C ILE A 153 -39.47 0.02 10.35
N GLY A 154 -39.79 -1.07 11.05
CA GLY A 154 -39.13 -2.36 10.90
C GLY A 154 -39.23 -2.92 9.48
N MET A 155 -40.42 -2.83 8.87
CA MET A 155 -40.63 -3.20 7.47
C MET A 155 -39.77 -2.36 6.52
N GLY A 156 -39.73 -1.03 6.70
CA GLY A 156 -38.86 -0.16 5.92
C GLY A 156 -37.38 -0.49 6.10
N MET A 157 -36.94 -0.71 7.35
CA MET A 157 -35.56 -1.04 7.70
C MET A 157 -35.09 -2.36 7.10
N TRP A 158 -35.97 -3.33 6.89
CA TRP A 158 -35.65 -4.56 6.17
C TRP A 158 -35.16 -4.27 4.75
N TYR A 159 -35.85 -3.39 4.01
CA TYR A 159 -35.42 -2.99 2.66
C TYR A 159 -34.12 -2.19 2.67
N VAL A 160 -33.99 -1.24 3.61
CA VAL A 160 -32.77 -0.43 3.78
C VAL A 160 -31.56 -1.33 4.05
N THR A 161 -31.69 -2.29 4.97
CA THR A 161 -30.63 -3.24 5.32
C THR A 161 -30.25 -4.10 4.11
N LYS A 162 -31.23 -4.57 3.34
CA LYS A 162 -31.00 -5.35 2.12
C LYS A 162 -30.27 -4.54 1.05
N LEU A 163 -30.65 -3.28 0.85
CA LEU A 163 -30.00 -2.36 -0.08
C LEU A 163 -28.55 -2.10 0.34
N ALA A 164 -28.31 -1.80 1.61
CA ALA A 164 -26.97 -1.57 2.15
C ALA A 164 -26.07 -2.80 1.95
N LYS A 165 -26.57 -4.00 2.27
CA LYS A 165 -25.84 -5.26 2.03
C LYS A 165 -25.50 -5.44 0.55
N LYS A 166 -26.45 -5.19 -0.36
CA LYS A 166 -26.24 -5.28 -1.81
C LYS A 166 -25.17 -4.27 -2.28
N ALA A 167 -25.25 -3.03 -1.81
CA ALA A 167 -24.29 -1.99 -2.13
C ALA A 167 -22.87 -2.37 -1.66
N SER A 168 -22.72 -2.85 -0.42
CA SER A 168 -21.43 -3.29 0.12
C SER A 168 -20.83 -4.45 -0.68
N ILE A 169 -21.64 -5.45 -1.04
CA ILE A 169 -21.17 -6.57 -1.87
C ILE A 169 -20.76 -6.08 -3.27
N SER A 170 -21.53 -5.17 -3.87
CA SER A 170 -21.21 -4.59 -5.17
C SER A 170 -19.88 -3.83 -5.14
N TYR A 171 -19.65 -3.03 -4.10
CA TYR A 171 -18.40 -2.31 -3.89
C TYR A 171 -17.21 -3.25 -3.73
N LEU A 172 -17.35 -4.31 -2.92
CA LEU A 172 -16.28 -5.30 -2.75
C LEU A 172 -15.96 -6.02 -4.07
N LYS A 173 -16.99 -6.43 -4.83
CA LYS A 173 -16.81 -7.04 -6.15
C LYS A 173 -16.09 -6.12 -7.13
N TYR A 174 -16.47 -4.84 -7.16
CA TYR A 174 -15.82 -3.82 -7.98
C TYR A 174 -14.32 -3.69 -7.63
N ASN A 175 -13.98 -3.58 -6.35
CA ASN A 175 -12.58 -3.48 -5.91
C ASN A 175 -11.77 -4.74 -6.26
N VAL A 176 -12.33 -5.93 -6.07
CA VAL A 176 -11.66 -7.19 -6.42
C VAL A 176 -11.45 -7.30 -7.93
N ALA A 177 -12.43 -6.89 -8.75
CA ALA A 177 -12.31 -6.89 -10.21
C ALA A 177 -11.23 -5.92 -10.69
N LEU A 178 -11.14 -4.73 -10.08
CA LEU A 178 -10.12 -3.73 -10.37
C LEU A 178 -8.70 -4.27 -10.09
N VAL A 179 -8.50 -4.90 -8.93
CA VAL A 179 -7.19 -5.45 -8.53
C VAL A 179 -6.77 -6.64 -9.38
N LYS A 180 -7.73 -7.47 -9.84
CA LYS A 180 -7.45 -8.61 -10.72
C LYS A 180 -7.32 -8.24 -12.21
N GLY A 181 -7.26 -6.94 -12.55
CA GLY A 181 -7.04 -6.46 -13.91
C GLY A 181 -8.25 -6.61 -14.85
N GLY A 182 -9.46 -6.68 -14.32
CA GLY A 182 -10.66 -7.09 -15.06
C GLY A 182 -11.75 -6.03 -15.13
N LEU A 183 -11.61 -5.07 -16.04
CA LEU A 183 -12.74 -4.65 -16.86
C LEU A 183 -12.51 -5.23 -18.25
N LYS A 184 -12.85 -6.50 -18.45
CA LYS A 184 -13.17 -6.96 -19.80
C LYS A 184 -14.42 -6.18 -20.21
N HIS A 185 -14.23 -5.24 -21.13
CA HIS A 185 -15.31 -4.57 -21.83
C HIS A 185 -16.07 -5.64 -22.61
N ASP A 186 -17.20 -6.10 -22.08
CA ASP A 186 -18.21 -6.75 -22.89
C ASP A 186 -19.03 -5.63 -23.55
N ASN A 187 -18.74 -5.41 -24.84
CA ASN A 187 -19.60 -4.67 -25.76
C ASN A 187 -20.80 -5.53 -26.16
#